data_AF-A0A923D5F0-F1
#
_entry.id   AF-A0A923D5F0-F1
#
_cell.length_a   1.000
_cell.length_b   1.000
_cell.length_c   1.000
_cell.angle_alpha   90.00
_cell.angle_beta   90.00
_cell.angle_gamma   90.00
#
_symmetry.space_group_name_H-M   'P 1'
#
loop_
_entity.id
_entity.type
_entity.pdbx_description
1 polymer ?
#
loop_
_entity_poly.entity_id
_entity_poly.type
_entity_poly.pdbx_seq_one_letter_code
_entity_poly.pdbx_strand_id
1 'polypeptide(L)' 'KAVEIGNRLMNSRSVQVIHVDKGLFDKGWQYFQQHADKTYSMTDCISFIVMKEQGIEAALSFDKHFTQPGFKVLP' A
#
# COMPACT_ATOMS: atom_id res chain seq x y z
N LYS A 1 15.18 -15.89 -4.63
CA LYS A 1 14.14 -15.93 -3.58
C LYS A 1 13.08 -14.84 -3.76
N ALA A 2 13.42 -13.53 -3.72
CA ALA A 2 12.42 -12.46 -3.87
C ALA A 2 11.60 -12.53 -5.17
N VAL A 3 12.26 -12.66 -6.33
CA VAL A 3 11.59 -12.78 -7.64
C VAL A 3 10.68 -14.01 -7.72
N GLU A 4 11.11 -15.14 -7.17
CA GLU A 4 10.32 -16.38 -7.14
C GLU A 4 9.04 -16.21 -6.31
N ILE A 5 9.15 -15.61 -5.12
CA ILE A 5 7.99 -15.31 -4.26
C ILE A 5 7.06 -14.32 -4.98
N GLY A 6 7.60 -13.27 -5.58
CA GLY A 6 6.83 -12.31 -6.38
C GLY A 6 6.04 -12.99 -7.50
N ASN A 7 6.68 -13.87 -8.27
CA ASN A 7 6.02 -14.63 -9.32
C ASN A 7 4.91 -15.54 -8.78
N ARG A 8 5.11 -16.16 -7.61
CA ARG A 8 4.07 -16.97 -6.95
C ARG A 8 2.87 -16.13 -6.54
N LEU A 9 3.10 -14.94 -5.98
CA LEU A 9 2.02 -14.03 -5.58
C LEU A 9 1.23 -13.53 -6.81
N MET A 10 1.94 -13.13 -7.87
CA MET A 10 1.30 -12.61 -9.09
C MET A 10 0.45 -13.66 -9.83
N ASN A 11 0.75 -14.95 -9.68
CA ASN A 11 0.01 -16.05 -10.32
C ASN A 11 -0.97 -16.76 -9.37
N SER A 12 -1.09 -16.32 -8.12
CA SER A 12 -1.95 -16.97 -7.13
C SER A 12 -3.42 -16.58 -7.31
N ARG A 13 -4.33 -17.57 -7.26
CA ARG A 13 -5.78 -17.32 -7.25
C ARG A 13 -6.28 -16.77 -5.91
N SER A 14 -5.49 -16.90 -4.85
CA SER A 14 -5.82 -16.43 -3.50
C SER A 14 -5.31 -15.01 -3.22
N VAL A 15 -4.63 -14.38 -4.17
CA VAL A 15 -4.07 -13.04 -4.05
C VAL A 15 -4.67 -12.15 -5.12
N GLN A 16 -5.22 -11.02 -4.71
CA GLN A 16 -5.62 -9.97 -5.64
C GLN A 16 -4.46 -8.99 -5.83
N VAL A 17 -4.01 -8.82 -7.06
CA VAL A 17 -2.99 -7.82 -7.42
C VAL A 17 -3.69 -6.55 -7.89
N ILE A 18 -3.49 -5.46 -7.17
CA ILE A 18 -3.96 -4.13 -7.58
C ILE A 18 -2.86 -3.46 -8.39
N HIS A 19 -3.11 -3.22 -9.67
CA HIS A 19 -2.21 -2.46 -10.53
C HIS A 19 -2.41 -0.96 -10.32
N VAL A 20 -1.31 -0.24 -10.19
CA VAL A 20 -1.34 1.22 -10.10
C VAL A 20 -1.65 1.79 -11.48
N ASP A 21 -2.88 2.26 -11.66
CA ASP A 21 -3.26 3.06 -12.81
C ASP A 21 -3.01 4.56 -12.56
N LYS A 22 -3.31 5.39 -13.56
CA LYS A 22 -3.14 6.84 -13.45
C LYS A 22 -4.00 7.44 -12.33
N GLY A 23 -5.24 6.99 -12.16
CA GLY A 23 -6.14 7.54 -11.16
C GLY A 23 -5.67 7.25 -9.74
N LEU A 24 -5.23 6.02 -9.49
CA LEU A 24 -4.66 5.61 -8.21
C LEU A 24 -3.34 6.35 -7.95
N PHE A 25 -2.49 6.50 -8.96
CA PHE A 25 -1.26 7.27 -8.84
C PHE A 25 -1.53 8.73 -8.47
N ASP A 26 -2.49 9.39 -9.16
CA ASP A 26 -2.84 10.79 -8.91
C ASP A 26 -3.37 11.00 -7.48
N LYS A 27 -4.22 10.09 -6.98
CA LYS A 27 -4.70 10.11 -5.59
C LYS A 27 -3.57 9.92 -4.59
N GLY A 28 -2.67 8.95 -4.85
CA GLY A 28 -1.48 8.74 -4.04
C GLY A 28 -0.58 9.97 -4.02
N TRP A 29 -0.42 10.66 -5.16
CA TRP A 29 0.38 11.87 -5.31
C TRP A 29 -0.22 13.05 -4.54
N GLN A 30 -1.53 13.23 -4.60
CA GLN A 30 -2.23 14.23 -3.79
C GLN A 30 -2.05 13.95 -2.29
N TYR A 31 -2.20 12.69 -1.87
CA TYR A 31 -2.00 12.30 -0.47
C TYR A 31 -0.57 12.54 -0.01
N PHE A 32 0.42 12.21 -0.85
CA PHE A 32 1.84 12.42 -0.58
C PHE A 32 2.17 13.89 -0.36
N GLN A 33 1.66 14.79 -1.22
CA GLN A 33 1.85 16.24 -1.06
C GLN A 33 1.20 16.79 0.21
N GLN A 34 0.01 16.29 0.58
CA GLN A 34 -0.69 16.71 1.81
C GLN A 34 0.03 16.29 3.10
N HIS A 35 0.92 15.29 3.02
CA HIS A 35 1.67 14.75 4.14
C HIS A 35 3.18 14.93 3.93
N ALA A 36 3.59 16.03 3.29
CA ALA A 36 4.98 16.34 3.02
C ALA A 36 5.83 16.52 4.31
N ASP A 37 5.18 16.73 5.45
CA ASP A 37 5.80 16.74 6.78
C ASP A 37 6.14 15.33 7.31
N LYS A 38 5.63 14.27 6.67
CA LYS A 38 5.85 12.87 7.03
C LYS A 38 6.93 12.23 6.17
N THR A 39 7.58 11.21 6.71
CA THR A 39 8.59 10.38 6.04
C THR A 39 7.98 9.27 5.18
N TYR A 40 6.72 9.41 4.74
CA TYR A 40 6.09 8.43 3.87
C TYR A 40 6.82 8.35 2.54
N SER A 41 6.86 7.16 1.94
CA SER A 41 7.20 7.02 0.53
C SER A 41 5.95 7.19 -0.35
N MET A 42 6.16 7.36 -1.65
CA MET A 42 5.07 7.33 -2.63
C MET A 42 4.32 6.00 -2.61
N THR A 43 5.05 4.88 -2.42
CA THR A 43 4.47 3.53 -2.34
C THR A 43 3.56 3.38 -1.11
N ASP A 44 3.95 3.96 0.03
CA ASP A 44 3.11 3.96 1.24
C ASP A 44 1.81 4.73 1.00
N CYS A 45 1.90 5.92 0.41
CA CYS A 45 0.71 6.73 0.12
C CYS A 45 -0.26 6.03 -0.83
N ILE A 46 0.25 5.39 -1.89
CA ILE A 46 -0.58 4.58 -2.79
C ILE A 46 -1.22 3.42 -2.01
N SER A 47 -0.44 2.73 -1.16
CA SER A 47 -0.96 1.63 -0.34
C SER A 47 -2.08 2.08 0.60
N PHE A 48 -1.94 3.26 1.22
CA PHE A 48 -2.96 3.82 2.10
C PHE A 48 -4.26 4.15 1.36
N ILE A 49 -4.16 4.69 0.14
CA ILE A 49 -5.34 4.94 -0.70
C ILE A 49 -6.03 3.63 -1.06
N VAL A 50 -5.28 2.62 -1.53
CA VAL A 50 -5.85 1.30 -1.84
C VAL A 50 -6.56 0.72 -0.63
N MET A 51 -5.90 0.73 0.53
CA MET A 51 -6.48 0.18 1.77
C MET A 51 -7.76 0.91 2.17
N LYS A 52 -7.79 2.25 2.11
CA LYS A 52 -8.98 3.05 2.42
C LYS A 52 -10.13 2.76 1.46
N GLU A 53 -9.86 2.71 0.15
CA GLU A 53 -10.89 2.47 -0.87
C GLU A 53 -11.44 1.04 -0.83
N GLN A 54 -10.65 0.07 -0.41
CA GLN A 54 -11.05 -1.34 -0.29
C GLN A 54 -11.55 -1.72 1.11
N GLY A 55 -11.59 -0.78 2.07
CA GLY A 55 -11.99 -1.07 3.45
C GLY A 55 -11.05 -2.03 4.18
N ILE A 56 -9.75 -2.02 3.83
CA ILE A 56 -8.73 -2.87 4.45
C ILE A 56 -8.15 -2.14 5.66
N GLU A 57 -8.34 -2.71 6.84
CA GLU A 57 -7.91 -2.11 8.11
C GLU A 57 -6.53 -2.59 8.58
N ALA A 58 -6.03 -3.69 8.03
CA ALA A 58 -4.79 -4.33 8.47
C ALA A 58 -3.78 -4.50 7.34
N ALA A 59 -2.51 -4.17 7.63
CA ALA A 59 -1.39 -4.34 6.73
C ALA A 59 -0.41 -5.38 7.28
N LEU A 60 -0.07 -6.38 6.48
CA LEU A 60 1.07 -7.25 6.75
C LEU A 60 2.35 -6.50 6.33
N SER A 61 3.03 -5.89 7.30
CA SER A 61 4.19 -5.04 7.04
C SER A 61 5.10 -4.96 8.26
N PHE A 62 6.39 -4.77 8.03
CA PHE A 62 7.33 -4.38 9.10
C PHE A 62 7.46 -2.86 9.24
N ASP A 63 6.84 -2.09 8.33
CA ASP A 63 6.89 -0.64 8.35
C ASP A 63 5.82 -0.07 9.29
N LYS A 64 6.30 0.67 10.30
CA LYS A 64 5.45 1.36 11.27
C LYS A 64 4.73 2.57 10.68
N HIS A 65 5.10 3.05 9.49
CA HIS A 65 4.38 4.14 8.83
C HIS A 65 2.89 3.85 8.63
N PHE A 66 2.51 2.58 8.50
CA PHE A 66 1.11 2.15 8.34
C PHE A 66 0.26 2.40 9.60
N THR A 67 0.84 2.55 10.80
CA THR A 67 0.06 2.85 12.01
C THR A 67 -0.40 4.31 12.07
N GLN A 68 0.34 5.23 11.44
CA GLN A 68 0.03 6.67 11.47
C GLN A 68 -1.32 7.04 10.83
N PRO A 69 -1.69 6.49 9.64
CA PRO A 69 -3.03 6.66 9.09
C PRO A 69 -4.09 5.77 9.77
N GLY A 70 -3.72 5.01 10.81
CA GLY A 70 -4.64 4.21 11.62
C GLY A 70 -4.73 2.72 11.26
N PHE A 71 -3.87 2.19 10.39
CA PHE A 71 -3.92 0.76 10.05
C PHE A 71 -3.31 -0.12 11.15
N LYS A 72 -3.89 -1.30 11.34
CA LYS A 72 -3.33 -2.35 12.17
C LYS A 72 -2.17 -3.02 11.43
N VAL A 73 -0.96 -2.89 11.96
CA VAL A 73 0.19 -3.63 11.43
C VAL A 73 0.21 -5.04 12.02
N LEU A 74 0.23 -6.04 11.14
CA LEU A 74 0.34 -7.46 11.48
C LEU A 74 1.81 -7.93 11.39
N PRO A 75 2.23 -8.86 12.27
CA PRO A 75 3.58 -9.41 12.27
C PRO A 75 3.88 -10.31 11.07
#